data_AF-A0A3B3U6R2-F1
#
_entry.id   AF-A0A3B3U6R2-F1
#
_cell.length_a   1.000
_cell.length_b   1.000
_cell.length_c   1.000
_cell.angle_alpha   90.00
_cell.angle_beta   90.00
_cell.angle_gamma   90.00
#
_symmetry.space_group_name_H-M   'P 1'
#
loop_
_entity.id
_entity.type
_entity.pdbx_description
1 polymer ?
#
loop_
_entity_poly.entity_id
_entity_poly.type
_entity_poly.pdbx_seq_one_letter_code
_entity_poly.pdbx_strand_id
1 'polypeptide(L)'
;KQQDITKRLHVYISLHVFFFLITGFILKSIPAITLEDPSIKYALRLIDKQVRKGHDTRKFRFALPSPEHVLGLPIGQHIYLSAKINGQLVVRPYTPVSSDDDKGFVDLLRPGTVFPAFDQTVRLNQAHRHNIRIDPHGPLSPIVADEI
;
A
#
# COMPACT_ATOMS: atom_id res chain seq x y z
N LYS A 1 9.48 -1.90 -62.07
CA LYS A 1 10.59 -1.13 -61.48
C LYS A 1 10.11 0.01 -60.58
N GLN A 2 9.43 1.06 -61.07
CA GLN A 2 8.97 2.18 -60.21
C GLN A 2 7.86 1.76 -59.22
N GLN A 3 6.91 0.92 -59.66
CA GLN A 3 5.85 0.37 -58.81
C GLN A 3 6.38 -0.58 -57.71
N ASP A 4 7.55 -1.20 -57.91
CA ASP A 4 8.14 -2.09 -56.90
C ASP A 4 8.75 -1.30 -55.75
N ILE A 5 9.31 -0.12 -56.04
CA ILE A 5 9.91 0.77 -55.05
C ILE A 5 8.82 1.40 -54.18
N THR A 6 7.72 1.84 -54.76
CA THR A 6 6.61 2.44 -54.00
C THR A 6 5.90 1.44 -53.10
N LYS A 7 5.75 0.17 -53.54
CA LYS A 7 5.21 -0.91 -52.70
C LYS A 7 6.14 -1.22 -51.52
N ARG A 8 7.45 -1.31 -51.75
CA ARG A 8 8.44 -1.51 -50.69
C ARG A 8 8.43 -0.36 -49.68
N LEU A 9 8.34 0.88 -50.15
CA LEU A 9 8.28 2.05 -49.28
C LEU A 9 7.01 2.07 -48.42
N HIS A 10 5.84 1.75 -49.00
CA HIS A 10 4.59 1.63 -48.23
C HIS A 10 4.67 0.54 -47.16
N VAL A 11 5.30 -0.60 -47.44
CA VAL A 11 5.49 -1.66 -46.44
C VAL A 11 6.36 -1.18 -45.28
N TYR A 12 7.45 -0.46 -45.56
CA TYR A 12 8.28 0.12 -44.49
C TYR A 12 7.55 1.16 -43.66
N ILE A 13 6.77 2.05 -44.30
CA ILE A 13 5.99 3.07 -43.59
C ILE A 13 4.92 2.41 -42.72
N SER A 14 4.17 1.44 -43.25
CA SER A 14 3.16 0.70 -42.49
C SER A 14 3.78 -0.06 -41.31
N LEU A 15 4.97 -0.65 -41.49
CA LEU A 15 5.69 -1.33 -40.42
C LEU A 15 6.17 -0.34 -39.35
N HIS A 16 6.62 0.85 -39.73
CA HIS A 16 7.08 1.88 -38.79
C HIS A 16 5.91 2.47 -37.98
N VAL A 17 4.78 2.73 -38.63
CA VAL A 17 3.54 3.18 -37.97
C VAL A 17 3.00 2.09 -37.06
N PHE A 18 3.00 0.83 -37.49
CA PHE A 18 2.59 -0.31 -36.66
C PHE A 18 3.50 -0.50 -35.45
N PHE A 19 4.83 -0.39 -35.64
CA PHE A 19 5.80 -0.45 -34.55
C PHE A 19 5.55 0.68 -33.54
N PHE A 20 5.31 1.92 -34.00
CA PHE A 20 5.04 3.06 -33.13
C PHE A 20 3.73 2.92 -32.34
N LEU A 21 2.68 2.37 -32.97
CA LEU A 21 1.41 2.05 -32.32
C LEU A 21 1.56 0.95 -31.26
N ILE A 22 2.35 -0.09 -31.54
CA ILE A 22 2.63 -1.16 -30.58
C ILE A 22 3.48 -0.63 -29.43
N THR A 23 4.55 0.13 -29.67
CA THR A 23 5.41 0.67 -28.60
C THR A 23 4.67 1.61 -27.65
N GLY A 24 3.72 2.40 -28.14
CA GLY A 24 2.88 3.25 -27.29
C GLY A 24 1.94 2.47 -26.37
N PHE A 25 1.60 1.22 -26.73
CA PHE A 25 0.71 0.36 -25.95
C PHE A 25 1.46 -0.51 -24.91
N ILE A 26 2.79 -0.66 -25.05
CA ILE A 26 3.62 -1.57 -24.25
C ILE A 26 4.26 -0.88 -23.03
N LEU A 27 4.05 0.43 -22.82
CA LEU A 27 4.47 1.14 -21.61
C LEU A 27 3.34 1.14 -20.56
N LYS A 28 2.88 -0.04 -20.13
CA LYS A 28 1.99 -0.13 -18.97
C LYS A 28 2.87 -0.11 -17.71
N SER A 29 2.82 0.97 -16.93
CA SER A 29 3.68 1.14 -15.76
C SER A 29 3.47 0.01 -14.76
N ILE A 30 4.55 -0.68 -14.39
CA ILE A 30 4.55 -1.61 -13.27
C ILE A 30 4.21 -0.79 -12.01
N PRO A 31 3.15 -1.14 -11.26
CA PRO A 31 2.83 -0.43 -10.03
C PRO A 31 3.98 -0.61 -9.04
N ALA A 32 4.45 0.49 -8.48
CA ALA A 32 5.53 0.45 -7.50
C ALA A 32 5.03 -0.23 -6.21
N ILE A 33 5.84 -1.09 -5.61
CA ILE A 33 5.44 -1.86 -4.43
C ILE A 33 5.85 -1.08 -3.20
N THR A 34 4.94 -0.88 -2.24
CA THR A 34 5.27 -0.13 -1.02
C THR A 34 6.15 -0.95 -0.10
N LEU A 35 5.95 -2.26 -0.01
CA LEU A 35 6.73 -3.17 0.82
C LEU A 35 7.90 -3.78 0.05
N GLU A 36 8.73 -2.95 -0.59
CA GLU A 36 9.92 -3.43 -1.33
C GLU A 36 11.02 -3.95 -0.40
N ASP A 37 11.29 -3.22 0.68
CA ASP A 37 12.25 -3.66 1.70
C ASP A 37 11.52 -4.09 2.98
N PRO A 38 11.64 -5.37 3.38
CA PRO A 38 11.04 -5.90 4.59
C PRO A 38 11.58 -5.29 5.90
N SER A 39 12.71 -4.60 5.85
CA SER A 39 13.38 -4.01 7.01
C SER A 39 13.00 -2.54 7.25
N ILE A 40 12.26 -1.94 6.32
CA ILE A 40 11.90 -0.52 6.35
C ILE A 40 10.51 -0.35 6.99
N LYS A 41 10.43 0.58 7.95
CA LYS A 41 9.16 0.97 8.59
C LYS A 41 8.49 2.05 7.77
N TYR A 42 7.32 1.75 7.21
CA TYR A 42 6.58 2.71 6.39
C TYR A 42 5.62 3.53 7.25
N ALA A 43 5.85 4.84 7.26
CA ALA A 43 5.05 5.80 8.00
C ALA A 43 3.84 6.22 7.15
N LEU A 44 2.69 5.56 7.34
CA LEU A 44 1.48 5.86 6.58
C LEU A 44 0.58 6.88 7.28
N ARG A 45 -0.08 7.71 6.46
CA ARG A 45 -1.04 8.71 6.91
C ARG A 45 -2.45 8.14 6.86
N LEU A 46 -3.22 8.31 7.93
CA LEU A 46 -4.64 7.98 7.92
C LEU A 46 -5.39 8.98 7.03
N ILE A 47 -6.08 8.49 6.00
CA ILE A 47 -6.91 9.32 5.10
C ILE A 47 -8.37 9.29 5.55
N ASP A 48 -8.87 8.11 5.90
CA ASP A 48 -10.30 7.94 6.17
C ASP A 48 -10.54 6.93 7.31
N LYS A 49 -11.61 7.14 8.06
CA LYS A 49 -12.07 6.26 9.13
C LYS A 49 -13.57 6.05 8.95
N GLN A 50 -13.96 4.85 8.55
CA GLN A 50 -15.36 4.47 8.43
C GLN A 50 -15.75 3.57 9.59
N VAL A 51 -16.75 3.99 10.35
CA VAL A 51 -17.40 3.12 11.35
C VAL A 51 -18.59 2.47 10.68
N ARG A 52 -18.56 1.15 10.51
CA ARG A 52 -19.70 0.43 9.94
C ARG A 52 -20.83 0.47 10.98
N LYS A 53 -21.96 1.10 10.65
CA LYS A 53 -23.15 1.04 11.49
C LYS A 53 -23.70 -0.39 11.48
N GLY A 54 -23.69 -1.09 12.62
CA GLY A 54 -24.37 -2.38 12.80
C GLY A 54 -23.49 -3.54 13.27
N HIS A 55 -22.17 -3.44 13.09
CA HIS A 55 -21.20 -4.35 13.71
C HIS A 55 -20.09 -3.46 14.23
N ASP A 56 -19.66 -3.63 15.48
CA ASP A 56 -18.52 -2.91 16.04
C ASP A 56 -17.28 -3.27 15.23
N THR A 57 -17.12 -2.67 14.07
CA THR A 57 -16.02 -2.88 13.13
C THR A 57 -15.71 -1.53 12.52
N ARG A 58 -14.45 -1.14 12.65
CA ARG A 58 -13.93 0.13 12.17
C ARG A 58 -12.98 -0.19 11.03
N LYS A 59 -13.18 0.49 9.90
CA LYS A 59 -12.31 0.45 8.74
C LYS A 59 -11.43 1.69 8.75
N PHE A 60 -10.13 1.49 8.66
CA PHE A 60 -9.12 2.55 8.61
C PHE A 60 -8.43 2.51 7.27
N ARG A 61 -8.45 3.62 6.54
CA ARG A 61 -7.80 3.78 5.25
C ARG A 61 -6.53 4.59 5.41
N PHE A 62 -5.41 4.01 5.03
CA PHE A 62 -4.11 4.68 5.06
C PHE A 62 -3.61 4.98 3.66
N ALA A 63 -3.02 6.16 3.47
CA ALA A 63 -2.36 6.56 2.23
C ALA A 63 -1.05 5.78 2.08
N LEU A 64 -0.84 5.19 0.92
CA LEU A 64 0.49 4.74 0.49
C LEU A 64 1.33 5.95 0.03
N PRO A 65 2.66 5.82 -0.06
CA PRO A 65 3.56 6.92 -0.43
C PRO A 65 3.23 7.58 -1.79
N SER A 66 2.68 6.82 -2.74
CA SER A 66 2.16 7.37 -4.00
C SER A 66 0.85 6.69 -4.41
N PRO A 67 0.01 7.37 -5.22
CA PRO A 67 -1.30 6.87 -5.62
C PRO A 67 -1.24 5.65 -6.55
N GLU A 68 -0.10 5.40 -7.20
CA GLU A 68 0.12 4.21 -8.04
C GLU A 68 0.73 3.04 -7.29
N HIS A 69 1.11 3.24 -6.02
CA HIS A 69 1.68 2.16 -5.23
C HIS A 69 0.63 1.17 -4.79
N VAL A 70 1.02 -0.09 -4.72
CA VAL A 70 0.25 -1.15 -4.05
C VAL A 70 0.95 -1.54 -2.75
N LEU A 71 0.22 -2.19 -1.83
CA LEU A 71 0.85 -2.71 -0.63
C LEU A 71 1.88 -3.80 -0.99
N GLY A 72 1.52 -4.68 -1.94
CA GLY A 72 2.38 -5.77 -2.42
C GLY A 72 2.63 -6.83 -1.34
N LEU A 73 1.61 -7.11 -0.52
CA LEU A 73 1.71 -8.11 0.53
C LEU A 73 1.22 -9.46 -0.02
N PRO A 74 2.04 -10.52 0.00
CA PRO A 74 1.60 -11.85 -0.42
C PRO A 74 0.34 -12.31 0.32
N ILE A 75 -0.57 -12.96 -0.41
CA ILE A 75 -1.83 -13.46 0.13
C ILE A 75 -1.56 -14.37 1.34
N GLY A 76 -2.23 -14.10 2.46
CA GLY A 76 -2.08 -14.85 3.71
C GLY A 76 -1.07 -14.28 4.70
N GLN A 77 -0.42 -13.16 4.38
CA GLN A 77 0.45 -12.45 5.33
C GLN A 77 -0.30 -11.35 6.09
N HIS A 78 0.26 -10.95 7.23
CA HIS A 78 -0.21 -9.82 8.05
C HIS A 78 0.90 -8.78 8.20
N ILE A 79 0.52 -7.55 8.46
CA ILE A 79 1.44 -6.43 8.72
C ILE A 79 1.39 -6.05 10.20
N TYR A 80 2.47 -5.52 10.75
CA TYR A 80 2.52 -5.06 12.12
C TYR A 80 2.40 -3.54 12.16
N LEU A 81 1.40 -3.04 12.87
CA LEU A 81 1.26 -1.62 13.16
C LEU A 81 1.98 -1.32 14.47
N SER A 82 2.89 -0.37 14.42
CA SER A 82 3.62 0.16 15.57
C SER A 82 3.28 1.63 15.78
N ALA A 83 2.95 1.98 17.03
CA ALA A 83 2.66 3.36 17.39
C ALA A 83 2.94 3.61 18.87
N LYS A 84 3.24 4.87 19.20
CA LYS A 84 3.54 5.31 20.57
C LYS A 84 2.28 5.87 21.21
N ILE A 85 1.79 5.24 22.27
CA ILE A 85 0.59 5.64 23.03
C ILE A 85 1.06 5.95 24.45
N ASN A 86 0.83 7.17 24.93
CA ASN A 86 1.21 7.57 26.30
C ASN A 86 2.66 7.24 26.67
N GLY A 87 3.59 7.36 25.72
CA GLY A 87 5.01 7.02 25.93
C GLY A 87 5.38 5.57 25.62
N GLN A 88 4.44 4.64 25.59
CA GLN A 88 4.68 3.21 25.34
C GLN A 88 4.54 2.86 23.86
N LEU A 89 5.52 2.11 23.33
CA LEU A 89 5.46 1.57 21.97
C LEU A 89 4.57 0.32 21.96
N VAL A 90 3.45 0.38 21.23
CA VAL A 90 2.54 -0.74 21.03
C VAL A 90 2.69 -1.24 19.61
N VAL A 91 3.01 -2.53 19.46
CA VAL A 91 3.12 -3.22 18.16
C VAL A 91 2.09 -4.33 18.08
N ARG A 92 1.31 -4.37 16.99
CA ARG A 92 0.24 -5.37 16.81
C ARG A 92 0.10 -5.82 15.36
N PRO A 93 -0.09 -7.12 15.10
CA PRO A 93 -0.37 -7.63 13.76
C PRO A 93 -1.79 -7.26 13.32
N TYR A 94 -1.95 -6.97 12.04
CA TYR A 94 -3.21 -6.72 11.34
C TYR A 94 -3.17 -7.39 9.97
N THR A 95 -4.26 -8.02 9.59
CA THR A 95 -4.42 -8.54 8.24
C THR A 95 -5.04 -7.43 7.38
N PRO A 96 -4.38 -6.98 6.30
CA PRO A 96 -4.99 -6.05 5.37
C PRO A 96 -6.19 -6.72 4.69
N VAL A 97 -7.20 -5.92 4.35
CA VAL A 97 -8.37 -6.39 3.60
C VAL A 97 -8.42 -5.84 2.17
N SER A 98 -7.52 -4.91 1.86
CA SER A 98 -7.28 -4.44 0.48
C SER A 98 -6.50 -5.49 -0.32
N SER A 99 -6.83 -5.63 -1.60
CA SER A 99 -6.06 -6.44 -2.56
C SER A 99 -4.97 -5.60 -3.23
N ASP A 100 -4.10 -6.25 -4.00
CA ASP A 100 -3.12 -5.55 -4.86
C ASP A 100 -3.77 -4.77 -6.01
N ASP A 101 -5.10 -4.88 -6.20
CA ASP A 101 -5.86 -4.05 -7.15
C ASP A 101 -6.15 -2.64 -6.59
N ASP A 102 -6.14 -2.50 -5.26
CA ASP A 102 -6.37 -1.23 -4.57
C ASP A 102 -5.06 -0.42 -4.54
N LYS A 103 -4.96 0.57 -5.43
CA LYS A 103 -3.78 1.44 -5.53
C LYS A 103 -3.90 2.68 -4.64
N GLY A 104 -2.77 3.08 -4.06
CA GLY A 104 -2.61 4.34 -3.33
C GLY A 104 -3.12 4.32 -1.90
N PHE A 105 -3.79 3.25 -1.47
CA PHE A 105 -4.27 3.12 -0.10
C PHE A 105 -4.27 1.67 0.38
N VAL A 106 -4.33 1.49 1.70
CA VAL A 106 -4.55 0.20 2.36
C VAL A 106 -5.71 0.33 3.34
N ASP A 107 -6.67 -0.59 3.25
CA ASP A 107 -7.82 -0.67 4.14
C ASP A 107 -7.58 -1.74 5.22
N LEU A 108 -7.58 -1.32 6.47
CA LEU A 108 -7.45 -2.18 7.64
C LEU A 108 -8.80 -2.26 8.36
N LEU A 109 -9.32 -3.47 8.52
CA LEU A 109 -10.54 -3.74 9.26
C LEU A 109 -10.20 -4.22 10.66
N ARG A 110 -10.93 -3.71 11.65
CA ARG A 110 -10.76 -4.12 13.03
C ARG A 110 -12.08 -4.12 13.79
N PRO A 111 -12.37 -5.18 14.56
CA PRO A 111 -13.48 -5.18 15.51
C PRO A 111 -13.28 -4.13 16.61
N GLY A 112 -14.28 -3.29 16.86
CA GLY A 112 -14.32 -2.22 17.84
C GLY A 112 -14.32 -2.70 19.29
N THR A 113 -14.65 -3.97 19.55
CA THR A 113 -14.59 -4.58 20.87
C THR A 113 -13.19 -5.01 21.29
N VAL A 114 -12.25 -5.13 20.35
CA VAL A 114 -11.05 -5.94 20.59
C VAL A 114 -9.84 -5.12 21.07
N PHE A 115 -9.72 -3.80 20.81
CA PHE A 115 -8.61 -3.00 21.36
C PHE A 115 -8.88 -1.48 21.45
N PRO A 116 -9.26 -0.94 22.63
CA PRO A 116 -9.47 0.49 22.86
C PRO A 116 -8.22 1.34 22.61
N ALA A 117 -7.03 0.80 22.95
CA ALA A 117 -5.76 1.52 22.87
C ALA A 117 -5.41 1.95 21.45
N PHE A 118 -5.65 1.12 20.43
CA PHE A 118 -5.37 1.54 19.05
C PHE A 118 -6.37 2.58 18.54
N ASP A 119 -7.64 2.52 18.95
CA ASP A 119 -8.55 3.61 18.60
C ASP A 119 -8.11 4.93 19.22
N GLN A 120 -7.55 4.90 20.44
CA GLN A 120 -6.86 6.06 21.01
C GLN A 120 -5.65 6.43 20.16
N THR A 121 -4.80 5.48 19.76
CA THR A 121 -3.64 5.77 18.89
C THR A 121 -4.05 6.45 17.59
N VAL A 122 -5.04 5.92 16.88
CA VAL A 122 -5.49 6.48 15.60
C VAL A 122 -6.06 7.87 15.83
N ARG A 123 -6.85 8.07 16.90
CA ARG A 123 -7.37 9.40 17.27
C ARG A 123 -6.24 10.38 17.61
N LEU A 124 -5.23 9.94 18.36
CA LEU A 124 -4.05 10.74 18.71
C LEU A 124 -3.24 11.10 17.46
N ASN A 125 -3.02 10.14 16.56
CA ASN A 125 -2.29 10.35 15.31
C ASN A 125 -3.04 11.28 14.35
N GLN A 126 -4.38 11.19 14.30
CA GLN A 126 -5.22 12.11 13.54
C GLN A 126 -5.18 13.53 14.12
N ALA A 127 -5.20 13.67 15.45
CA ALA A 127 -5.14 14.96 16.13
C ALA A 127 -3.74 15.60 16.07
N HIS A 128 -2.68 14.79 16.08
CA HIS A 128 -1.28 15.27 16.21
C HIS A 128 -0.43 15.11 14.94
N ARG A 129 -0.98 14.72 13.77
CA ARG A 129 -0.21 14.48 12.52
C ARG A 129 0.94 13.46 12.65
N HIS A 130 0.84 12.53 13.59
CA HIS A 130 1.85 11.49 13.74
C HIS A 130 1.51 10.30 12.83
N ASN A 131 2.47 9.82 12.06
CA ASN A 131 2.28 8.72 11.12
C ASN A 131 2.29 7.36 11.83
N ILE A 132 1.50 6.39 11.37
CA ILE A 132 1.54 5.01 11.85
C ILE A 132 2.64 4.26 11.10
N ARG A 133 3.47 3.49 11.81
CA ARG A 133 4.54 2.71 11.19
C ARG A 133 4.07 1.28 10.95
N ILE A 134 4.20 0.82 9.71
CA ILE A 134 3.86 -0.53 9.28
C ILE A 134 5.15 -1.33 9.06
N ASP A 135 5.17 -2.56 9.56
CA ASP A 135 6.33 -3.46 9.54
C ASP A 135 5.90 -4.86 9.05
N PRO A 136 6.39 -5.38 7.91
CA PRO A 136 5.90 -6.62 7.30
C PRO A 136 6.35 -7.90 8.01
N HIS A 137 7.54 -7.93 8.64
CA HIS A 137 8.03 -9.12 9.37
C HIS A 137 7.71 -9.10 10.87
N GLY A 138 7.14 -8.00 11.34
CA GLY A 138 6.99 -7.75 12.77
C GLY A 138 8.31 -7.35 13.40
N PRO A 139 8.32 -7.13 14.72
CA PRO A 139 9.52 -6.67 15.38
C PRO A 139 10.64 -7.72 15.20
N LEU A 140 11.75 -7.33 14.55
CA LEU A 140 12.97 -8.12 14.37
C LEU A 140 13.69 -8.48 15.69
N SER A 141 13.05 -8.18 16.81
CA SER A 141 13.48 -8.51 18.15
C SER A 141 12.24 -9.04 18.88
N PRO A 142 12.34 -10.08 19.71
CA PRO A 142 11.36 -10.26 20.77
C PRO A 142 11.18 -8.90 21.43
N ILE A 143 9.95 -8.47 21.66
CA ILE A 143 9.71 -7.34 22.55
C ILE A 143 10.23 -7.83 23.90
N VAL A 144 11.52 -7.58 24.14
CA VAL A 144 12.11 -7.60 25.46
C VAL A 144 11.36 -6.49 26.15
N ALA A 145 10.35 -6.89 26.92
CA ALA A 145 9.84 -6.10 28.00
C ALA A 145 10.90 -6.10 29.10
N ASP A 146 12.09 -5.55 28.83
CA ASP A 146 13.08 -5.19 29.84
C ASP A 146 13.55 -3.77 29.51
N GLU A 147 13.11 -2.86 30.36
CA GLU A 147 13.92 -2.12 31.33
C GLU A 147 13.52 -0.64 31.38
N ILE A 148 12.92 -0.31 32.53
CA ILE A 148 12.71 0.99 33.20
C ILE A 148 11.60 1.92 32.66
#